data_AF-A0A3M1L269-F1
#
_entry.id   AF-A0A3M1L269-F1
#
_cell.length_a   1.000
_cell.length_b   1.000
_cell.length_c   1.000
_cell.angle_alpha   90.00
_cell.angle_beta   90.00
_cell.angle_gamma   90.00
#
_symmetry.space_group_name_H-M   'P 1'
#
loop_
_entity.id
_entity.type
_entity.pdbx_description
1 polymer ?
#
loop_
_entity_poly.entity_id
_entity_poly.type
_entity_poly.pdbx_seq_one_letter_code
_entity_poly.pdbx_strand_id
1 'polypeptide(L)'
;MTFAREGWLPTAIFAGAAVLVAVVFGWRVAIVPAAGAVAVLLFFRDPSRTPLGGPGDLLAPADGRVVSVAGEHPHPLAPEARRRVSIFMSPLDVHVNRSP
;
A
#
# COMPACT_ATOMS: atom_id res chain seq x y z
N MET A 1 14.09 -5.81 -0.68
CA MET A 1 12.62 -5.65 -0.68
C MET A 1 12.11 -6.26 0.61
N THR A 2 11.45 -5.45 1.45
CA THR A 2 10.85 -5.90 2.72
C THR A 2 9.34 -5.98 2.58
N PHE A 3 8.66 -6.56 3.58
CA PHE A 3 7.21 -6.64 3.65
C PHE A 3 6.75 -6.14 5.02
N ALA A 4 5.62 -5.43 5.04
CA ALA A 4 4.99 -5.00 6.28
C ALA A 4 4.58 -6.21 7.13
N ARG A 5 4.77 -6.12 8.44
CA ARG A 5 4.51 -7.23 9.36
C ARG A 5 3.03 -7.65 9.33
N GLU A 6 2.17 -6.67 9.12
CA GLU A 6 0.71 -6.79 9.01
C GLU A 6 0.29 -7.62 7.79
N GLY A 7 1.15 -7.72 6.77
CA GLY A 7 0.88 -8.50 5.56
C GLY A 7 1.02 -10.02 5.73
N TRP A 8 1.74 -10.49 6.76
CA TRP A 8 2.02 -11.92 6.92
C TRP A 8 0.79 -12.74 7.27
N LEU A 9 -0.05 -12.26 8.20
CA LEU A 9 -1.26 -12.96 8.60
C LEU A 9 -2.26 -13.13 7.44
N PRO A 10 -2.67 -12.09 6.71
CA PRO A 10 -3.59 -12.27 5.58
C PRO A 10 -2.96 -13.09 4.46
N THR A 11 -1.65 -12.95 4.18
CA THR A 11 -0.96 -13.81 3.21
C THR A 11 -1.04 -15.29 3.62
N ALA A 12 -0.80 -15.60 4.89
CA ALA A 12 -0.88 -16.96 5.41
C ALA A 12 -2.30 -17.54 5.32
N ILE A 13 -3.34 -16.72 5.54
CA ILE A 13 -4.74 -17.14 5.38
C ILE A 13 -5.02 -17.56 3.93
N PHE A 14 -4.65 -16.74 2.95
CA PHE A 14 -4.86 -17.07 1.53
C PHE A 14 -4.01 -18.27 1.08
N ALA A 15 -2.77 -18.36 1.56
CA ALA A 15 -1.91 -19.51 1.29
C ALA A 15 -2.47 -20.81 1.88
N GLY A 16 -2.93 -20.78 3.13
CA GLY A 16 -3.59 -21.91 3.79
C GLY A 16 -4.87 -22.34 3.07
N ALA A 17 -5.70 -21.38 2.65
CA ALA A 17 -6.88 -21.65 1.83
C ALA A 17 -6.50 -22.29 0.49
N ALA A 18 -5.42 -21.84 -0.16
CA ALA A 18 -4.93 -22.43 -1.40
C ALA A 18 -4.51 -23.88 -1.23
N VAL A 19 -3.78 -24.21 -0.15
CA VAL A 19 -3.40 -25.59 0.17
C VAL A 19 -4.64 -26.44 0.43
N LEU A 20 -5.59 -25.96 1.24
CA LEU A 20 -6.83 -26.69 1.53
C LEU A 20 -7.63 -26.99 0.25
N VAL A 21 -7.81 -25.97 -0.61
CA VAL A 21 -8.53 -26.14 -1.89
C VAL A 21 -7.79 -27.10 -2.81
N ALA A 22 -6.46 -27.05 -2.86
CA ALA A 22 -5.67 -27.96 -3.68
C ALA A 22 -5.85 -29.42 -3.25
N VAL A 23 -5.91 -29.68 -1.94
CA VAL A 23 -6.10 -31.02 -1.37
C VAL A 23 -7.51 -31.55 -1.60
N VAL A 24 -8.54 -30.71 -1.40
CA VAL A 24 -9.94 -31.15 -1.45
C VAL A 24 -10.52 -31.17 -2.86
N PHE A 25 -10.17 -30.18 -3.69
CA PHE A 25 -10.78 -29.94 -5.01
C PHE A 25 -9.78 -30.01 -6.17
N GLY A 26 -8.50 -30.21 -5.88
CA GLY A 26 -7.43 -30.26 -6.87
C GLY A 26 -6.78 -28.91 -7.18
N TRP A 27 -5.56 -28.96 -7.70
CA TRP A 27 -4.69 -27.79 -7.88
C TRP A 27 -5.25 -26.71 -8.81
N ARG A 28 -6.11 -27.06 -9.78
CA ARG A 28 -6.66 -26.09 -10.75
C ARG A 28 -7.53 -25.04 -10.06
N VAL A 29 -8.33 -25.44 -9.08
CA VAL A 29 -9.23 -24.54 -8.35
C VAL A 29 -8.45 -23.71 -7.33
N ALA A 30 -7.32 -24.24 -6.83
CA ALA A 30 -6.45 -23.57 -5.87
C ALA A 30 -5.71 -22.34 -6.44
N ILE A 31 -5.69 -22.16 -7.77
CA ILE A 31 -5.03 -21.02 -8.42
C ILE A 31 -5.61 -19.69 -7.92
N VAL A 32 -6.92 -19.61 -7.68
CA VAL A 32 -7.60 -18.38 -7.25
C VAL A 32 -7.11 -17.92 -5.87
N PRO A 33 -7.21 -18.72 -4.78
CA PRO A 33 -6.67 -18.33 -3.48
C PRO A 33 -5.14 -18.16 -3.49
N ALA A 34 -4.41 -18.93 -4.32
CA ALA A 34 -2.97 -18.76 -4.46
C ALA A 34 -2.61 -17.39 -5.07
N ALA A 35 -3.33 -16.96 -6.11
CA ALA A 35 -3.19 -15.62 -6.68
C ALA A 35 -3.56 -14.54 -5.66
N GLY A 36 -4.57 -14.78 -4.82
CA GLY A 36 -4.91 -13.92 -3.68
C GLY A 36 -3.76 -13.76 -2.70
N ALA A 37 -3.08 -14.85 -2.33
CA ALA A 37 -1.91 -14.80 -1.45
C ALA A 37 -0.79 -13.93 -2.04
N VAL A 38 -0.52 -14.08 -3.34
CA VAL A 38 0.47 -13.24 -4.05
C VAL A 38 0.03 -11.78 -4.09
N ALA A 39 -1.24 -11.50 -4.37
CA ALA A 39 -1.77 -10.14 -4.41
C ALA A 39 -1.65 -9.43 -3.05
N VAL A 40 -2.01 -10.12 -1.96
CA VAL A 40 -1.85 -9.60 -0.59
C VAL A 40 -0.37 -9.34 -0.29
N LEU A 41 0.52 -10.29 -0.60
CA LEU A 41 1.95 -10.11 -0.37
C LEU A 41 2.50 -8.91 -1.16
N LEU A 42 2.07 -8.72 -2.40
CA LEU A 42 2.44 -7.58 -3.23
C LEU A 42 1.83 -6.25 -2.76
N PHE A 43 0.67 -6.26 -2.12
CA PHE A 43 0.04 -5.06 -1.54
C PHE A 43 0.82 -4.55 -0.33
N PHE A 44 1.27 -5.47 0.54
CA PHE A 44 2.05 -5.17 1.75
C PHE A 44 3.56 -5.08 1.51
N ARG A 45 4.00 -4.98 0.25
CA ARG A 45 5.41 -4.82 -0.07
C ARG A 45 5.92 -3.45 0.37
N ASP A 46 7.14 -3.40 0.87
CA ASP A 46 7.85 -2.18 1.24
C ASP A 46 9.25 -2.18 0.59
N PRO A 47 9.39 -1.68 -0.64
CA PRO A 47 10.70 -1.52 -1.26
C PRO A 47 11.48 -0.38 -0.59
N SER A 48 12.79 -0.57 -0.45
CA SER A 48 13.72 0.51 -0.11
C SER A 48 13.62 1.63 -1.14
N ARG A 49 13.51 2.88 -0.69
CA ARG A 49 13.53 4.06 -1.58
C ARG A 49 14.71 4.94 -1.22
N THR A 50 15.33 5.52 -2.24
CA THR A 50 16.33 6.58 -2.08
C THR A 50 15.67 7.89 -2.48
N PRO A 51 15.18 8.70 -1.52
CA PRO A 51 14.53 9.97 -1.83
C PRO A 51 15.50 10.89 -2.58
N LEU A 52 15.01 11.51 -3.65
CA LEU A 52 15.71 12.55 -4.41
C LEU A 52 15.17 13.90 -3.94
N GLY A 53 15.84 14.52 -2.96
CA GLY A 53 15.45 15.81 -2.40
C GLY A 53 16.60 16.46 -1.62
N GLY A 54 16.55 17.78 -1.48
CA GLY A 54 17.48 18.58 -0.70
C GLY A 54 16.91 19.04 0.64
N PRO A 55 17.71 19.74 1.46
CA PRO A 55 17.23 20.34 2.71
C PRO A 55 16.06 21.30 2.45
N GLY A 56 14.93 21.06 3.10
CA GLY A 56 13.73 21.90 3.00
C GLY A 56 12.73 21.48 1.91
N ASP A 57 13.06 20.48 1.09
CA ASP A 57 12.11 19.91 0.12
C ASP A 57 11.07 19.03 0.83
N LEU A 58 9.82 19.13 0.38
CA LEU A 58 8.76 18.21 0.73
C LEU A 58 8.64 17.16 -0.36
N LEU A 59 8.77 15.88 0.00
CA LEU A 59 8.69 14.78 -0.93
C LEU A 59 7.32 14.12 -0.88
N ALA A 60 6.99 13.40 -1.95
CA ALA A 60 5.75 12.64 -1.99
C ALA A 60 5.77 11.56 -0.89
N PRO A 61 4.79 11.55 0.04
CA PRO A 61 4.77 10.60 1.15
C PRO A 61 4.39 9.19 0.73
N ALA A 62 3.81 9.03 -0.47
CA ALA A 62 3.24 7.77 -0.96
C ALA A 62 3.33 7.68 -2.48
N ASP A 63 3.28 6.45 -3.02
CA ASP A 63 3.11 6.23 -4.45
C ASP A 63 1.64 6.41 -4.83
N GLY A 64 1.38 6.91 -6.04
CA GLY A 64 0.03 7.04 -6.55
C GLY A 64 -0.13 8.24 -7.47
N ARG A 65 -1.38 8.63 -7.67
CA ARG A 65 -1.77 9.74 -8.55
C ARG A 65 -2.21 10.94 -7.74
N VAL A 66 -1.65 12.13 -8.02
CA VAL A 66 -2.20 13.37 -7.49
C VAL A 66 -3.59 13.60 -8.10
N VAL A 67 -4.60 13.67 -7.25
CA VAL A 67 -6.02 13.84 -7.66
C VAL A 67 -6.58 15.21 -7.29
N SER A 68 -5.92 15.94 -6.39
CA SER A 68 -6.33 17.31 -6.04
C SER A 68 -5.15 18.09 -5.45
N VAL A 69 -5.07 19.38 -5.77
CA VAL A 69 -4.23 20.36 -5.10
C VAL A 69 -5.12 21.56 -4.79
N ALA A 70 -5.40 21.81 -3.51
CA ALA A 70 -6.38 22.81 -3.10
C ALA A 70 -5.88 23.61 -1.90
N GLY A 71 -6.39 24.83 -1.73
CA GLY A 71 -6.31 25.54 -0.46
C GLY A 71 -7.23 24.87 0.55
N GLU A 72 -6.75 24.71 1.78
CA GLU A 72 -7.52 24.20 2.91
C GLU A 72 -7.73 25.30 3.94
N HIS A 73 -8.98 25.47 4.36
CA HIS A 73 -9.34 26.48 5.35
C HIS A 73 -8.76 26.11 6.73
N PRO A 74 -8.49 27.12 7.58
CA PRO A 74 -8.10 26.90 8.97
C PRO A 74 -8.99 25.87 9.67
N HIS A 75 -8.35 24.88 10.27
CA HIS A 75 -8.97 23.85 11.12
C HIS A 75 -8.53 24.07 12.57
N PRO A 76 -9.30 23.70 13.60
CA PRO A 76 -8.86 23.85 14.99
C PRO A 76 -7.50 23.20 15.32
N LEU A 77 -7.12 22.15 14.59
CA LEU A 77 -5.83 21.47 14.69
C LEU A 77 -4.74 22.04 13.75
N ALA A 78 -5.13 22.91 12.82
CA ALA A 78 -4.27 23.56 11.83
C ALA A 78 -4.83 24.97 11.55
N PRO A 79 -4.59 25.94 12.46
CA PRO A 79 -5.24 27.26 12.42
C PRO A 79 -4.79 28.17 11.28
N GLU A 80 -3.73 27.78 10.56
CA GLU A 80 -3.26 28.51 9.38
C GLU A 80 -3.84 27.92 8.10
N ALA A 81 -4.09 28.77 7.10
CA ALA A 81 -4.46 28.31 5.76
C ALA A 81 -3.30 27.53 5.14
N ARG A 82 -3.59 26.35 4.56
CA ARG A 82 -2.57 25.44 4.01
C ARG A 82 -2.91 25.03 2.58
N ARG A 83 -1.91 24.49 1.88
CA ARG A 83 -2.14 23.76 0.63
C ARG A 83 -2.27 22.27 0.95
N ARG A 84 -3.35 21.66 0.49
CA ARG A 84 -3.58 20.22 0.56
C ARG A 84 -3.28 19.58 -0.78
N VAL A 85 -2.45 18.54 -0.77
CA VAL A 85 -2.19 17.67 -1.92
C VAL A 85 -2.80 16.30 -1.61
N SER A 86 -3.75 15.87 -2.44
CA SER A 86 -4.40 14.55 -2.30
C SER A 86 -3.80 13.57 -3.30
N ILE A 87 -3.28 12.45 -2.80
CA ILE A 87 -2.69 11.36 -3.60
C ILE A 87 -3.60 10.14 -3.47
N PHE A 88 -4.08 9.61 -4.59
CA PHE A 88 -4.82 8.37 -4.66
C PHE A 88 -3.86 7.20 -4.91
N MET A 89 -3.88 6.20 -4.03
CA MET A 89 -3.10 4.98 -4.14
C MET A 89 -3.99 3.87 -4.72
N SER A 90 -3.64 3.36 -5.88
CA SER A 90 -4.30 2.20 -6.48
C SER A 90 -3.82 0.91 -5.79
N PRO A 91 -4.57 -0.20 -5.84
CA PRO A 91 -4.16 -1.50 -5.28
C PRO A 91 -2.79 -2.03 -5.76
N LEU A 92 -2.29 -1.51 -6.88
CA LEU A 92 -1.00 -1.88 -7.45
C LEU A 92 0.17 -1.04 -6.91
N ASP A 93 -0.11 0.09 -6.28
CA ASP A 93 0.88 0.96 -5.66
C ASP A 93 1.42 0.36 -4.34
N VAL A 94 2.55 0.89 -3.87
CA VAL A 94 3.09 0.53 -2.55
C VAL A 94 2.25 1.19 -1.47
N HIS A 95 1.52 0.40 -0.67
CA HIS A 95 0.62 0.89 0.40
C HIS A 95 1.36 1.21 1.70
N VAL A 96 2.42 1.99 1.60
CA VAL A 96 3.20 2.50 2.72
C VAL A 96 3.30 4.00 2.60
N ASN A 97 2.77 4.71 3.60
CA ASN A 97 2.90 6.15 3.71
C ASN A 97 4.10 6.49 4.61
N ARG A 98 4.92 7.42 4.17
CA ARG A 98 6.10 7.93 4.88
C ARG A 98 5.90 9.40 5.23
N SER A 99 6.74 9.94 6.11
CA SER A 99 6.77 11.38 6.30
C SER A 99 7.15 12.06 4.98
N PRO A 100 6.43 13.10 4.55
CA PRO A 100 6.83 13.95 3.43
C PRO A 100 8.10 14.73 3.75
#